data_AF-A0A967CMW9-F1
#
_entry.id   AF-A0A967CMW9-F1
#
_cell.length_a   1.000
_cell.length_b   1.000
_cell.length_c   1.000
_cell.angle_alpha   90.00
_cell.angle_beta   90.00
_cell.angle_gamma   90.00
#
_symmetry.space_group_name_H-M   'P 1'
#
loop_
_entity.id
_entity.type
_entity.pdbx_description
1 polymer ?
#
loop_
_entity_poly.entity_id
_entity_poly.type
_entity_poly.pdbx_seq_one_letter_code
_entity_poly.pdbx_strand_id
1 'polypeptide(L)'
;MEKIMNKGDIVSVLCPMGEFVGKLIANEDGKLELEDPRLVVSGEQGLGFAKGIAQTGKMEPEYMCFNQYSFITESNEEVQKAYRAHTSGIVTP
;
A
#
# COMPACT_ATOMS: atom_id res chain seq x y z
N MET A 1 2.94 13.22 -21.37
CA MET A 1 3.72 11.98 -21.22
C MET A 1 2.98 11.15 -20.21
N GLU A 2 2.43 9.99 -20.58
CA GLU A 2 1.76 9.10 -19.63
C GLU A 2 2.79 8.63 -18.60
N LYS A 3 2.55 8.91 -17.32
CA LYS A 3 3.43 8.45 -16.25
C LYS A 3 3.10 6.99 -16.00
N ILE A 4 3.96 6.09 -16.47
CA ILE A 4 3.88 4.66 -16.17
C ILE A 4 4.46 4.46 -14.76
N MET A 5 3.70 3.79 -13.88
CA MET A 5 4.19 3.38 -12.56
C MET A 5 5.22 2.26 -12.73
N ASN A 6 6.34 2.38 -12.04
CA ASN A 6 7.47 1.47 -12.13
C ASN A 6 7.60 0.61 -10.88
N LYS A 7 8.27 -0.53 -11.03
CA LYS A 7 8.72 -1.32 -9.88
C LYS A 7 9.50 -0.43 -8.92
N GLY A 8 9.12 -0.44 -7.65
CA GLY A 8 9.70 0.40 -6.61
C GLY A 8 8.89 1.64 -6.24
N ASP A 9 7.90 2.02 -7.07
CA ASP A 9 7.03 3.16 -6.77
C ASP A 9 6.09 2.83 -5.60
N ILE A 10 5.80 3.82 -4.76
CA ILE A 10 4.78 3.68 -3.71
C ILE A 10 3.43 4.01 -4.31
N VAL A 11 2.53 3.04 -4.29
CA VAL A 11 1.25 3.09 -4.98
C VAL A 11 0.09 2.86 -4.02
N SER A 12 -1.02 3.53 -4.31
CA SER A 12 -2.32 3.33 -3.70
C SER A 12 -3.14 2.40 -4.60
N VAL A 13 -3.69 1.35 -4.01
CA VAL A 13 -4.52 0.34 -4.68
C VAL A 13 -5.89 0.35 -4.03
N LEU A 14 -6.91 0.78 -4.77
CA LEU A 14 -8.28 0.72 -4.31
C LEU A 14 -8.91 -0.58 -4.76
N CYS A 15 -9.45 -1.36 -3.84
CA CYS A 15 -10.27 -2.53 -4.13
C CYS A 15 -11.56 -2.49 -3.29
N PRO A 16 -12.54 -3.39 -3.53
CA PRO A 16 -13.79 -3.40 -2.77
C PRO A 16 -13.64 -3.53 -1.25
N MET A 17 -12.51 -4.09 -0.79
CA MET A 17 -12.23 -4.29 0.63
C MET A 17 -11.58 -3.07 1.30
N GLY A 18 -11.14 -2.07 0.53
CA GLY A 18 -10.47 -0.87 1.04
C GLY A 18 -9.33 -0.38 0.16
N GLU A 19 -8.56 0.57 0.68
CA GLU A 19 -7.37 1.12 0.03
C GLU A 19 -6.10 0.57 0.68
N PHE A 20 -5.16 0.14 -0.16
CA PHE A 20 -3.86 -0.39 0.25
C PHE A 20 -2.75 0.49 -0.27
N VAL A 21 -1.72 0.68 0.53
CA VAL A 21 -0.49 1.37 0.12
C VAL A 21 0.67 0.39 0.21
N GLY A 22 1.50 0.33 -0.81
CA GLY A 22 2.67 -0.55 -0.82
C GLY A 22 3.64 -0.17 -1.94
N LYS A 23 4.81 -0.82 -1.94
CA LYS A 23 5.78 -0.65 -3.02
C LYS A 23 5.45 -1.60 -4.16
N LEU A 24 5.30 -1.08 -5.37
CA LEU A 24 4.95 -1.87 -6.55
C LEU A 24 6.09 -2.86 -6.88
N ILE A 25 5.77 -4.15 -6.93
CA ILE A 25 6.71 -5.21 -7.38
C ILE A 25 6.43 -5.56 -8.84
N ALA A 26 5.16 -5.82 -9.16
CA ALA A 26 4.70 -6.24 -10.48
C ALA A 26 3.24 -5.80 -10.69
N ASN A 27 2.89 -5.49 -11.94
CA ASN A 27 1.52 -5.26 -12.40
C ASN A 27 1.40 -5.77 -13.83
N GLU A 28 1.40 -7.09 -13.96
CA GLU A 28 1.44 -7.79 -15.25
C GLU A 28 0.44 -8.96 -15.19
N ASP A 29 -0.14 -9.32 -16.34
CA ASP A 29 -1.04 -10.48 -16.48
C ASP A 29 -2.20 -10.53 -15.47
N GLY A 30 -2.73 -9.37 -15.06
CA GLY A 30 -3.81 -9.26 -14.09
C GLY A 30 -3.42 -9.59 -12.65
N LYS A 31 -2.11 -9.67 -12.37
CA LYS A 31 -1.55 -9.84 -11.03
C LYS A 31 -0.82 -8.57 -10.62
N LEU A 32 -1.31 -7.98 -9.53
CA LEU A 32 -0.67 -6.86 -8.88
C LEU A 32 0.00 -7.34 -7.60
N GLU A 33 1.28 -7.04 -7.44
CA GLU A 33 2.07 -7.43 -6.28
C GLU A 33 2.65 -6.21 -5.59
N LEU A 34 2.44 -6.13 -4.26
CA LEU A 34 2.97 -5.08 -3.41
C LEU A 34 3.93 -5.67 -2.37
N GLU A 35 5.04 -4.98 -2.13
CA GLU A 35 5.93 -5.17 -0.98
C GLU A 35 5.46 -4.29 0.20
N ASP A 36 5.64 -4.81 1.41
CA ASP A 36 5.29 -4.16 2.68
C ASP A 36 3.93 -3.43 2.65
N PRO A 37 2.84 -4.10 2.23
CA PRO A 37 1.55 -3.44 2.10
C PRO A 37 1.04 -2.94 3.45
N ARG A 38 0.21 -1.89 3.41
CA ARG A 38 -0.49 -1.30 4.54
C ARG A 38 -1.94 -1.00 4.15
N LEU A 39 -2.89 -1.40 4.99
CA LEU A 39 -4.30 -1.05 4.79
C LEU A 39 -4.54 0.36 5.33
N VAL A 40 -5.04 1.26 4.48
CA VAL A 40 -5.42 2.61 4.87
C VAL A 40 -6.70 2.56 5.69
N VAL A 41 -6.69 3.24 6.83
CA VAL A 41 -7.86 3.42 7.69
C VAL A 41 -8.10 4.90 7.93
N SER A 42 -9.38 5.27 8.00
CA SER A 42 -9.80 6.62 8.35
C SER A 42 -10.31 6.63 9.78
N GLY A 43 -9.74 7.50 10.62
CA GLY A 43 -10.18 7.74 11.99
C GLY A 43 -10.50 9.21 12.25
N GLU A 44 -10.84 9.54 13.49
CA GLU A 44 -11.16 10.92 13.89
C GLU A 44 -10.01 11.91 13.68
N GLN A 45 -8.77 11.42 13.70
CA GLN A 45 -7.54 12.21 13.53
C GLN A 45 -7.05 12.26 12.07
N GLY A 46 -7.79 11.66 11.13
CA GLY A 46 -7.43 11.58 9.72
C GLY A 46 -7.06 10.18 9.25
N LEU A 47 -6.21 10.10 8.22
CA LEU A 47 -5.77 8.84 7.63
C LEU A 47 -4.64 8.20 8.46
N GLY A 48 -4.64 6.87 8.51
CA GLY A 48 -3.57 6.08 9.12
C GLY A 48 -3.46 4.70 8.49
N PHE A 49 -2.63 3.83 9.07
CA PHE A 49 -2.46 2.45 8.64
C PHE A 49 -2.93 1.47 9.73
N ALA A 50 -3.68 0.45 9.33
CA ALA A 50 -4.12 -0.61 10.23
C ALA A 50 -2.93 -1.47 10.72
N LYS A 51 -3.04 -1.99 11.95
CA LYS A 51 -2.21 -3.10 12.43
C LYS A 51 -2.81 -4.41 11.93
N GLY A 52 -2.19 -5.00 10.90
CA GLY A 52 -2.78 -6.16 10.21
C GLY A 52 -3.64 -5.75 9.04
N ILE A 53 -3.60 -6.58 8.01
CA ILE A 53 -4.39 -6.41 6.79
C ILE A 53 -5.58 -7.37 6.75
N ALA A 54 -5.37 -8.62 7.16
CA ALA A 54 -6.41 -9.63 7.23
C ALA A 54 -6.53 -10.13 8.67
N GLN A 55 -7.75 -10.39 9.12
CA GLN A 55 -8.04 -10.78 10.51
C GLN A 55 -7.26 -12.01 10.98
N THR A 56 -6.97 -12.95 10.06
CA THR A 56 -6.23 -14.19 10.31
C THR A 56 -4.83 -14.19 9.67
N GLY A 57 -4.46 -13.11 8.98
CA GLY A 57 -3.19 -12.99 8.28
C GLY A 57 -2.04 -12.62 9.21
N LYS A 58 -0.81 -12.65 8.69
CA LYS A 58 0.36 -12.07 9.36
C LYS A 58 0.07 -10.59 9.64
N MET A 59 0.41 -10.11 10.83
CA MET A 59 0.15 -8.73 11.26
C MET A 59 0.85 -7.70 10.36
N GLU A 60 2.05 -8.01 9.89
CA GLU A 60 2.80 -7.22 8.92
C GLU A 60 3.32 -8.17 7.84
N PRO A 61 2.54 -8.43 6.78
CA PRO A 61 2.99 -9.27 5.69
C PRO A 61 4.04 -8.51 4.86
N GLU A 62 5.07 -9.23 4.40
CA GLU A 62 6.17 -8.68 3.58
C GLU A 62 5.74 -8.46 2.12
N TYR A 63 4.74 -9.23 1.66
CA TYR A 63 4.20 -9.13 0.31
C TYR A 63 2.70 -9.42 0.28
N MET A 64 2.01 -8.91 -0.74
CA MET A 64 0.61 -9.21 -1.03
C MET A 64 0.34 -9.21 -2.52
N CYS A 65 -0.48 -10.17 -2.96
CA CYS A 65 -0.91 -10.30 -4.35
C CYS A 65 -2.40 -9.96 -4.46
N PHE A 66 -2.76 -9.20 -5.48
CA PHE A 66 -4.13 -8.84 -5.82
C PHE A 66 -4.49 -9.43 -7.18
N ASN A 67 -5.59 -10.18 -7.22
CA ASN A 67 -6.19 -10.67 -8.47
C ASN A 67 -7.34 -9.76 -8.93
N GLN A 68 -7.89 -8.94 -8.04
CA GLN A 68 -8.99 -8.02 -8.32
C GLN A 68 -8.77 -6.72 -7.56
N TYR A 69 -8.76 -5.61 -8.29
CA TYR A 69 -8.70 -4.25 -7.76
C TYR A 69 -9.46 -3.32 -8.71
N SER A 70 -9.94 -2.19 -8.19
CA SER A 70 -10.69 -1.19 -8.96
C SER A 70 -9.74 -0.31 -9.76
N PHE A 71 -8.69 0.22 -9.12
CA PHE A 71 -7.61 0.94 -9.78
C PHE A 71 -6.34 0.97 -8.92
N ILE A 72 -5.23 1.36 -9.55
CA ILE A 72 -3.95 1.63 -8.94
C ILE A 72 -3.50 3.03 -9.37
N THR A 73 -2.95 3.81 -8.45
CA THR A 73 -2.40 5.14 -8.71
C THR A 73 -1.17 5.40 -7.84
N GLU A 74 -0.35 6.37 -8.21
CA GLU A 74 0.71 6.87 -7.34
C GLU A 74 0.10 7.42 -6.04
N SER A 75 0.68 7.07 -4.90
CA SER A 75 0.28 7.65 -3.62
C SER A 75 0.75 9.10 -3.50
N ASN A 76 -0.02 9.97 -2.85
CA ASN A 76 0.41 11.35 -2.60
C ASN A 76 1.63 11.42 -1.66
N GLU A 77 2.33 12.56 -1.67
CA GLU A 77 3.60 12.75 -0.93
C GLU A 77 3.47 12.49 0.59
N GLU A 78 2.36 12.89 1.20
CA GLU A 78 2.11 12.69 2.63
C GLU A 78 2.00 11.19 2.97
N VAL A 79 1.23 10.45 2.17
CA VAL A 79 1.09 8.99 2.31
C VAL A 79 2.41 8.29 2.05
N GLN A 80 3.17 8.70 1.04
CA GLN A 80 4.51 8.13 0.78
C GLN A 80 5.45 8.34 1.97
N LYS A 81 5.44 9.54 2.57
CA LYS A 81 6.26 9.85 3.75
C LYS A 81 5.84 9.02 4.96
N ALA A 82 4.54 8.95 5.24
CA ALA A 82 3.99 8.15 6.32
C ALA A 82 4.30 6.65 6.15
N TYR A 83 4.15 6.13 4.93
CA TYR A 83 4.47 4.76 4.58
C TYR A 83 5.94 4.44 4.86
N ARG A 84 6.87 5.28 4.37
CA ARG A 84 8.31 5.10 4.61
C ARG A 84 8.66 5.15 6.09
N ALA A 85 8.02 6.02 6.87
CA ALA A 85 8.23 6.06 8.32
C ALA A 85 7.79 4.74 9.00
N HIS A 86 6.69 4.14 8.55
CA HIS A 86 6.19 2.88 9.09
C HIS A 86 6.99 1.64 8.64
N THR A 87 7.61 1.65 7.46
CA THR A 87 8.29 0.48 6.89
C THR A 87 9.82 0.50 7.07
N SER A 88 10.42 1.67 7.26
CA SER A 88 11.89 1.79 7.42
C SER A 88 12.42 1.40 8.81
N GLY A 89 11.53 1.15 9.78
CA GLY A 89 11.92 0.92 11.19
C GLY A 89 12.52 2.15 11.88
N ILE A 90 12.56 3.31 11.21
CA ILE A 90 13.04 4.57 11.77
C ILE A 90 11.87 5.23 12.51
N VAL A 91 11.80 5.01 13.82
CA VAL A 91 10.96 5.82 14.70
C VAL A 91 11.55 7.22 14.71
N THR A 92 10.88 8.18 14.08
CA THR A 92 11.27 9.59 14.20
C THR A 92 10.80 10.05 15.59
N PRO A 93 11.70 10.51 16.49
CA PRO A 93 11.33 10.99 17.83
C PRO A 93 10.38 12.20 17.81
#